data_AF-A0A382V708-F1
#
_entry.id   AF-A0A382V708-F1
#
_cell.length_a   1.000
_cell.length_b   1.000
_cell.length_c   1.000
_cell.angle_alpha   90.00
_cell.angle_beta   90.00
_cell.angle_gamma   90.00
#
_symmetry.space_group_name_H-M   'P 1'
#
loop_
_entity.id
_entity.type
_entity.pdbx_description
1 polymer ?
#
loop_
_entity_poly.entity_id
_entity_poly.type
_entity_poly.pdbx_seq_one_letter_code
_entity_poly.pdbx_strand_id
1 'polypeptide(L)'
;SLARAMNGMLVTSGRNKRATLWDANGGKKRDFVFPGDIPSQAVPSHDAKLVIGSDWDGNVYVWNAADGKEIRRLSLNPVPMAEQFVGAQKVLAEKQAAVKAAANALQGILDNTTAIQQKMAALDKTVADKTKASTAAKAAYDKLVSEKQKPAQAKVAVTTKTVTDATASKTAADKALTTAVAEVKKATEAFTAADKTAKADAKNEDKKKAAATAKTVVDKLIAGKQKPAQAKVAAVLKTLADAKASKAAADKVLTTTNAEVVKSDAVNKASAKAVTDGQNASKTGKAA
;
A
#
# COMPACT_ATOMS: atom_id res chain seq x y z
N SER A 1 54.37 -65.46 28.90
CA SER A 1 55.16 -64.97 27.76
C SER A 1 55.89 -63.69 28.13
N LEU A 2 57.04 -63.40 27.51
CA LEU A 2 57.77 -62.13 27.58
C LEU A 2 58.17 -61.74 26.15
N ALA A 3 57.87 -60.51 25.76
CA ALA A 3 58.20 -59.96 24.45
C ALA A 3 58.74 -58.54 24.57
N ARG A 4 59.63 -58.14 23.66
CA ARG A 4 60.29 -56.83 23.65
C ARG A 4 59.97 -56.07 22.37
N ALA A 5 59.69 -54.77 22.50
CA ALA A 5 59.61 -53.82 21.40
C ALA A 5 60.99 -53.25 21.05
N MET A 6 61.14 -52.70 19.84
CA MET A 6 62.41 -52.11 19.41
C MET A 6 62.84 -50.93 20.28
N ASN A 7 61.88 -50.14 20.78
CA ASN A 7 62.15 -49.01 21.67
C ASN A 7 62.52 -49.42 23.11
N GLY A 8 62.69 -50.72 23.38
CA GLY A 8 63.09 -51.25 24.68
C GLY A 8 61.94 -51.54 25.65
N MET A 9 60.69 -51.22 25.31
CA MET A 9 59.54 -51.59 26.14
C MET A 9 59.33 -53.10 26.13
N LEU A 10 58.85 -53.64 27.25
CA LEU A 10 58.63 -55.07 27.43
C LEU A 10 57.15 -55.34 27.71
N VAL A 11 56.61 -56.44 27.20
CA VAL A 11 55.29 -56.94 27.58
C VAL A 11 55.48 -58.32 28.19
N THR A 12 55.00 -58.50 29.41
CA THR A 12 54.82 -59.82 30.01
C THR A 12 53.36 -60.22 29.98
N SER A 13 53.06 -61.51 29.92
CA SER A 13 51.73 -62.03 30.19
C SER A 13 51.81 -63.38 30.89
N GLY A 14 50.85 -63.65 31.76
CA GLY A 14 50.85 -64.87 32.58
C GLY A 14 49.47 -65.26 33.08
N ARG A 15 49.41 -66.31 33.90
CA ARG A 15 48.15 -66.92 34.38
C ARG A 15 47.28 -66.01 35.25
N ASN A 16 47.72 -64.81 35.58
CA ASN A 16 46.96 -63.79 36.31
C ASN A 16 45.94 -63.02 35.44
N LYS A 17 45.63 -63.53 34.23
CA LYS A 17 44.69 -62.91 33.24
C LYS A 17 45.08 -61.49 32.82
N ARG A 18 46.37 -61.17 32.86
CA ARG A 18 46.89 -59.84 32.52
C ARG A 18 48.11 -59.94 31.60
N ALA A 19 48.23 -58.97 30.71
CA ALA A 19 49.50 -58.55 30.15
C ALA A 19 49.96 -57.28 30.86
N THR A 20 51.23 -57.15 31.16
CA THR A 20 51.81 -55.95 31.75
C THR A 20 52.85 -55.38 30.81
N LEU A 21 52.72 -54.11 30.46
CA LEU A 21 53.72 -53.32 29.74
C LEU A 21 54.67 -52.67 30.74
N TRP A 22 55.95 -52.75 30.44
CA TRP A 22 57.06 -52.22 31.22
C TRP A 22 57.91 -51.32 30.34
N ASP A 23 58.55 -50.32 30.93
CA ASP A 23 59.64 -49.62 30.27
C ASP A 23 60.95 -50.43 30.28
N ALA A 24 61.95 -49.92 29.56
CA ALA A 24 63.25 -50.55 29.42
C ALA A 24 64.01 -50.71 30.75
N ASN A 25 63.64 -49.94 31.78
CA ASN A 25 64.28 -49.96 33.09
C ASN A 25 63.53 -50.88 34.08
N GLY A 26 62.52 -51.63 33.61
CA GLY A 26 61.72 -52.53 34.44
C GLY A 26 60.59 -51.82 35.22
N GLY A 27 60.33 -50.55 34.94
CA GLY A 27 59.21 -49.80 35.50
C GLY A 27 57.89 -50.27 34.89
N LYS A 28 56.93 -50.66 35.73
CA LYS A 28 55.58 -51.03 35.30
C LYS A 28 54.87 -49.81 34.70
N LYS A 29 54.47 -49.89 33.43
CA LYS A 29 53.71 -48.85 32.73
C LYS A 29 52.20 -49.07 32.83
N ARG A 30 51.71 -50.27 32.51
CA ARG A 30 50.27 -50.56 32.50
C ARG A 30 49.94 -52.05 32.46
N ASP A 31 48.78 -52.42 33.01
CA ASP A 31 48.17 -53.74 32.81
C ASP A 31 47.05 -53.69 31.78
N PHE A 32 46.94 -54.76 30.98
CA PHE A 32 45.86 -55.05 30.06
C PHE A 32 45.19 -56.33 30.53
N VAL A 33 43.91 -56.24 30.88
CA VAL A 33 43.15 -57.38 31.38
C VAL A 33 42.57 -58.15 30.21
N PHE A 34 42.77 -59.46 30.19
CA PHE A 34 42.12 -60.35 29.24
C PHE A 34 40.71 -60.65 29.75
N PRO A 35 39.65 -60.20 29.04
CA PRO A 35 38.28 -60.47 29.47
C PRO A 35 37.87 -61.94 29.37
N GLY A 36 38.52 -62.71 28.48
CA GLY A 36 38.29 -64.14 28.30
C GLY A 36 39.16 -65.00 29.23
N ASP A 37 39.76 -66.04 28.67
CA ASP A 37 40.58 -66.96 29.46
C ASP A 37 42.02 -66.45 29.71
N ILE A 38 42.85 -67.30 30.32
CA ILE A 38 44.25 -67.00 30.58
C ILE A 38 44.99 -66.60 29.30
N PRO A 39 45.92 -65.65 29.36
CA PRO A 39 46.66 -65.18 28.20
C PRO A 39 47.56 -66.29 27.69
N SER A 40 47.43 -66.62 26.41
CA SER A 40 48.36 -67.48 25.70
C SER A 40 49.65 -66.72 25.39
N GLN A 41 49.52 -65.51 24.84
CA GLN A 41 50.64 -64.64 24.51
C GLN A 41 50.25 -63.17 24.55
N ALA A 42 51.22 -62.29 24.80
CA ALA A 42 51.08 -60.86 24.55
C ALA A 42 52.39 -60.31 24.00
N VAL A 43 52.30 -59.44 23.00
CA VAL A 43 53.43 -58.83 22.31
C VAL A 43 53.16 -57.33 22.09
N PRO A 44 54.18 -56.46 22.21
CA PRO A 44 54.04 -55.09 21.76
C PRO A 44 54.13 -55.01 20.23
N SER A 45 53.49 -54.02 19.62
CA SER A 45 53.78 -53.66 18.21
C SER A 45 55.21 -53.15 18.08
N HIS A 46 55.73 -53.15 16.85
CA HIS A 46 57.10 -52.70 16.57
C HIS A 46 57.39 -51.29 17.10
N ASP A 47 56.42 -50.38 16.98
CA ASP A 47 56.47 -49.00 17.47
C ASP A 47 56.04 -48.85 18.94
N ALA A 48 55.73 -49.96 19.62
CA ALA A 48 55.19 -50.06 20.99
C ALA A 48 53.93 -49.24 21.28
N LYS A 49 53.20 -48.79 20.24
CA LYS A 49 51.94 -48.06 20.42
C LYS A 49 50.76 -48.98 20.71
N LEU A 50 50.89 -50.26 20.38
CA LEU A 50 49.88 -51.28 20.61
C LEU A 50 50.43 -52.41 21.47
N VAL A 51 49.55 -53.05 22.22
CA VAL A 51 49.78 -54.37 22.79
C VAL A 51 48.76 -55.31 22.17
N ILE A 52 49.24 -56.40 21.57
CA ILE A 52 48.42 -57.44 20.97
C ILE A 52 48.55 -58.67 21.84
N GLY A 53 47.44 -59.22 22.30
CA GLY A 53 47.45 -60.44 23.09
C GLY A 53 46.38 -61.41 22.66
N SER A 54 46.62 -62.69 22.89
CA SER A 54 45.65 -63.76 22.71
C SER A 54 45.38 -64.49 24.01
N ASP A 55 44.15 -64.97 24.20
CA ASP A 55 43.79 -65.87 25.30
C ASP A 55 43.75 -67.34 24.84
N TRP A 56 43.35 -68.23 25.76
CA TRP A 56 43.19 -69.66 25.51
C TRP A 56 41.93 -70.01 24.70
N ASP A 57 40.93 -69.13 24.70
CA ASP A 57 39.69 -69.27 23.91
C ASP A 57 39.89 -68.85 22.43
N GLY A 58 41.09 -68.39 22.08
CA GLY A 58 41.43 -67.95 20.72
C GLY A 58 41.02 -66.51 20.41
N ASN A 59 40.57 -65.73 21.41
CA ASN A 59 40.32 -64.31 21.19
C ASN A 59 41.65 -63.57 21.08
N VAL A 60 41.77 -62.72 20.06
CA VAL A 60 42.92 -61.82 19.90
C VAL A 60 42.48 -60.40 20.16
N TYR A 61 43.10 -59.78 21.16
CA TYR A 61 42.80 -58.43 21.62
C TYR A 61 43.90 -57.48 21.16
N VAL A 62 43.50 -56.28 20.76
CA VAL A 62 44.41 -55.20 20.41
C VAL A 62 44.11 -54.03 21.34
N TRP A 63 45.07 -53.68 22.17
CA TRP A 63 44.98 -52.53 23.06
C TRP A 63 45.89 -51.40 22.60
N ASN A 64 45.46 -50.17 22.89
CA ASN A 64 46.30 -49.01 22.81
C ASN A 64 47.25 -49.01 24.02
N ALA A 65 48.56 -49.01 23.77
CA ALA A 65 49.57 -49.05 24.82
C ALA A 65 49.58 -47.76 25.68
N ALA A 66 49.16 -46.63 25.11
CA ALA A 66 49.22 -45.30 25.72
C ALA A 66 48.08 -45.01 26.71
N ASP A 67 46.89 -45.59 26.52
CA ASP A 67 45.76 -45.44 27.46
C ASP A 67 45.22 -46.76 28.06
N GLY A 68 45.61 -47.93 27.52
CA GLY A 68 45.14 -49.23 27.99
C GLY A 68 43.81 -49.69 27.39
N LYS A 69 43.16 -48.88 26.55
CA LYS A 69 41.85 -49.20 26.01
C LYS A 69 41.94 -50.25 24.91
N GLU A 70 40.99 -51.17 24.91
CA GLU A 70 40.81 -52.13 23.82
C GLU A 70 40.37 -51.37 22.55
N ILE A 71 41.16 -51.43 21.49
CA ILE A 71 40.88 -50.77 20.20
C ILE A 71 39.95 -51.64 19.37
N ARG A 72 40.25 -52.95 19.30
CA ARG A 72 39.49 -53.94 18.56
C ARG A 72 39.90 -55.36 18.95
N ARG A 73 39.10 -56.34 18.56
CA ARG A 73 39.47 -57.75 18.53
C ARG A 73 39.79 -58.18 17.10
N LEU A 74 40.81 -59.00 16.90
CA LEU A 74 41.08 -59.61 15.61
C LEU A 74 40.30 -60.92 15.53
N SER A 75 39.54 -61.10 14.45
CA SER A 75 38.93 -62.39 14.15
C SER A 75 40.02 -63.34 13.67
N LEU A 76 40.08 -64.54 14.24
CA LEU A 76 40.95 -65.62 13.75
C LEU A 76 40.55 -66.09 12.34
N ASN A 77 39.27 -65.91 12.00
CA ASN A 77 38.75 -66.15 10.66
C ASN A 77 38.15 -64.85 10.11
N PRO A 78 38.97 -63.95 9.55
CA PRO A 78 38.45 -62.74 8.95
C PRO A 78 37.64 -63.10 7.71
N VAL A 79 36.53 -62.39 7.50
CA VAL A 79 35.75 -62.47 6.26
C VAL A 79 36.71 -62.27 5.08
N PRO A 80 36.68 -63.10 4.03
CA PRO A 80 37.59 -62.95 2.90
C PRO A 80 37.55 -61.54 2.31
N MET A 81 38.70 -61.04 1.84
CA MET A 81 38.83 -59.69 1.27
C MET A 81 37.79 -59.40 0.17
N ALA A 82 37.41 -60.42 -0.61
CA ALA A 82 36.39 -60.30 -1.64
C ALA A 82 35.01 -59.91 -1.06
N GLU A 83 34.59 -60.54 0.03
CA GLU A 83 33.32 -60.23 0.70
C GLU A 83 33.36 -58.87 1.41
N GLN A 84 34.50 -58.50 2.00
CA GLN A 84 34.70 -57.16 2.57
C GLN A 84 34.58 -56.07 1.50
N PHE A 85 35.15 -56.31 0.30
CA PHE A 85 35.07 -55.38 -0.82
C PHE A 85 33.65 -55.23 -1.35
N VAL A 86 32.89 -56.33 -1.44
CA VAL A 86 31.47 -56.30 -1.82
C VAL A 86 30.66 -55.50 -0.80
N GLY A 87 30.88 -55.73 0.51
CA GLY A 87 30.24 -54.94 1.57
C GLY A 87 30.55 -53.44 1.48
N ALA A 88 31.82 -53.08 1.24
CA ALA A 88 32.25 -51.70 1.07
C ALA A 88 31.63 -51.05 -0.18
N GLN A 89 31.56 -51.76 -1.31
CA GLN A 89 30.90 -51.28 -2.53
C GLN A 89 29.41 -51.00 -2.30
N LYS A 90 28.73 -51.88 -1.55
CA LYS A 90 27.31 -51.69 -1.21
C LYS A 90 27.11 -50.41 -0.39
N VAL A 91 27.93 -50.21 0.65
CA VAL A 91 27.88 -48.98 1.47
C VAL A 91 28.16 -47.75 0.61
N LEU A 92 29.13 -47.80 -0.30
CA LEU A 92 29.43 -46.70 -1.20
C LEU A 92 28.22 -46.37 -2.10
N ALA A 93 27.59 -47.38 -2.70
CA ALA A 93 26.41 -47.19 -3.54
C ALA A 93 25.24 -46.58 -2.74
N GLU A 94 24.99 -47.05 -1.52
CA GLU A 94 23.98 -46.49 -0.61
C GLU A 94 24.26 -45.02 -0.28
N LYS A 95 25.51 -44.68 0.03
CA LYS A 95 25.91 -43.28 0.32
C LYS A 95 25.82 -42.39 -0.92
N GLN A 96 26.21 -42.89 -2.09
CA GLN A 96 26.07 -42.16 -3.35
C GLN A 96 24.59 -41.88 -3.68
N ALA A 97 23.73 -42.88 -3.49
CA ALA A 97 22.28 -42.72 -3.68
C ALA A 97 21.71 -41.67 -2.70
N ALA A 98 22.12 -41.71 -1.42
CA ALA A 98 21.70 -40.74 -0.43
C ALA A 98 22.15 -39.31 -0.76
N VAL A 99 23.39 -39.12 -1.21
CA VAL A 99 23.90 -37.81 -1.64
C VAL A 99 23.13 -37.30 -2.86
N LYS A 100 22.85 -38.15 -3.85
CA LYS A 100 22.05 -37.77 -5.02
C LYS A 100 20.63 -37.35 -4.62
N ALA A 101 20.00 -38.09 -3.71
CA ALA A 101 18.68 -37.72 -3.19
C ALA A 101 18.71 -36.37 -2.46
N ALA A 102 19.73 -36.12 -1.63
CA ALA A 102 19.91 -34.84 -0.94
C ALA A 102 20.15 -33.68 -1.90
N ALA A 103 20.97 -33.87 -2.95
CA ALA A 103 21.19 -32.87 -3.99
C ALA A 103 19.90 -32.50 -4.73
N ASN A 104 19.10 -33.49 -5.10
CA ASN A 104 17.80 -33.26 -5.75
C ASN A 104 16.83 -32.50 -4.82
N ALA A 105 16.80 -32.85 -3.52
CA ALA A 105 15.97 -32.14 -2.55
C ALA A 105 16.41 -30.68 -2.39
N LEU A 106 17.72 -30.41 -2.34
CA LEU A 106 18.26 -29.05 -2.30
C LEU A 106 17.88 -28.26 -3.55
N GLN A 107 17.98 -28.86 -4.74
CA GLN A 107 17.58 -28.21 -5.98
C GLN A 107 16.10 -27.82 -5.94
N GLY A 108 15.22 -28.71 -5.48
CA GLY A 108 13.79 -28.39 -5.32
C GLY A 108 13.52 -27.23 -4.35
N ILE A 109 14.32 -27.10 -3.28
CA ILE A 109 14.23 -25.96 -2.36
C ILE A 109 14.70 -24.66 -3.03
N LEU A 110 15.79 -24.71 -3.80
CA LEU A 110 16.30 -23.55 -4.55
C LEU A 110 15.29 -23.06 -5.57
N ASP A 111 14.69 -23.96 -6.36
CA ASP A 111 13.67 -23.63 -7.36
C ASP A 111 12.44 -22.98 -6.71
N ASN A 112 11.98 -23.55 -5.58
CA ASN A 112 10.89 -22.97 -4.80
C ASN A 112 11.24 -21.58 -4.24
N THR A 113 12.48 -21.39 -3.78
CA THR A 113 12.95 -20.10 -3.26
C THR A 113 12.97 -19.04 -4.37
N THR A 114 13.48 -19.38 -5.55
CA THR A 114 13.46 -18.50 -6.72
C THR A 114 12.04 -18.16 -7.14
N ALA A 115 11.12 -19.15 -7.15
CA ALA A 115 9.72 -18.91 -7.48
C ALA A 115 9.04 -17.96 -6.46
N ILE A 116 9.35 -18.08 -5.17
CA ILE A 116 8.86 -17.17 -4.13
C ILE A 116 9.42 -15.76 -4.34
N GLN A 117 10.72 -15.61 -4.61
CA GLN A 117 11.34 -14.31 -4.87
C GLN A 117 10.71 -13.60 -6.07
N GLN A 118 10.44 -14.33 -7.17
CA GLN A 118 9.76 -13.79 -8.34
C GLN A 118 8.33 -13.32 -8.02
N LYS A 119 7.59 -14.10 -7.22
CA LYS A 119 6.25 -13.70 -6.76
C LYS A 119 6.31 -12.43 -5.90
N MET A 120 7.25 -12.34 -4.96
CA MET A 120 7.40 -11.13 -4.14
C MET A 120 7.70 -9.89 -4.99
N ALA A 121 8.63 -10.00 -5.93
CA ALA A 121 8.94 -8.89 -6.85
C ALA A 121 7.71 -8.45 -7.69
N ALA A 122 6.87 -9.39 -8.12
CA ALA A 122 5.63 -9.08 -8.82
C ALA A 122 4.58 -8.38 -7.92
N LEU A 123 4.46 -8.79 -6.65
CA LEU A 123 3.59 -8.12 -5.68
C LEU A 123 4.09 -6.71 -5.37
N ASP A 124 5.39 -6.52 -5.18
CA ASP A 124 5.99 -5.20 -4.92
C ASP A 124 5.75 -4.25 -6.09
N LYS A 125 5.94 -4.73 -7.32
CA LYS A 125 5.61 -3.96 -8.53
C LYS A 125 4.12 -3.58 -8.56
N THR A 126 3.23 -4.52 -8.24
CA THR A 126 1.78 -4.27 -8.20
C THR A 126 1.42 -3.20 -7.17
N VAL A 127 2.03 -3.26 -5.97
CA VAL A 127 1.82 -2.24 -4.93
C VAL A 127 2.34 -0.88 -5.38
N ALA A 128 3.51 -0.82 -6.03
CA ALA A 128 4.07 0.41 -6.56
C ALA A 128 3.16 1.04 -7.63
N ASP A 129 2.66 0.25 -8.57
CA ASP A 129 1.77 0.71 -9.65
C ASP A 129 0.42 1.20 -9.09
N LYS A 130 -0.17 0.47 -8.15
CA LYS A 130 -1.40 0.91 -7.44
C LYS A 130 -1.17 2.20 -6.65
N THR A 131 0.00 2.35 -6.02
CA THR A 131 0.36 3.56 -5.26
C THR A 131 0.45 4.78 -6.18
N LYS A 132 1.13 4.64 -7.33
CA LYS A 132 1.20 5.70 -8.35
C LYS A 132 -0.19 6.08 -8.86
N ALA A 133 -1.03 5.09 -9.16
CA ALA A 133 -2.41 5.33 -9.59
C ALA A 133 -3.22 6.07 -8.52
N SER A 134 -3.04 5.75 -7.24
CA SER A 134 -3.71 6.44 -6.14
C SER A 134 -3.24 7.89 -5.98
N THR A 135 -1.94 8.16 -6.10
CA THR A 135 -1.41 9.54 -6.09
C THR A 135 -1.97 10.35 -7.26
N ALA A 136 -2.03 9.77 -8.46
CA ALA A 136 -2.60 10.43 -9.63
C ALA A 136 -4.10 10.71 -9.48
N ALA A 137 -4.87 9.74 -8.96
CA ALA A 137 -6.30 9.90 -8.70
C ALA A 137 -6.58 11.00 -7.66
N LYS A 138 -5.77 11.06 -6.59
CA LYS A 138 -5.85 12.12 -5.59
C LYS A 138 -5.54 13.49 -6.20
N ALA A 139 -4.47 13.60 -6.98
CA ALA A 139 -4.11 14.85 -7.64
C ALA A 139 -5.21 15.33 -8.60
N ALA A 140 -5.82 14.42 -9.36
CA ALA A 140 -6.93 14.74 -10.26
C ALA A 140 -8.16 15.24 -9.49
N TYR A 141 -8.51 14.60 -8.37
CA TYR A 141 -9.60 15.03 -7.50
C TYR A 141 -9.34 16.42 -6.91
N ASP A 142 -8.16 16.63 -6.32
CA ASP A 142 -7.78 17.90 -5.68
C ASP A 142 -7.77 19.05 -6.72
N LYS A 143 -7.30 18.78 -7.95
CA LYS A 143 -7.32 19.73 -9.07
C LYS A 143 -8.75 20.08 -9.50
N LEU A 144 -9.63 19.08 -9.64
CA LEU A 144 -11.02 19.29 -10.04
C LEU A 144 -11.79 20.15 -9.01
N VAL A 145 -11.57 19.89 -7.72
CA VAL A 145 -12.18 20.66 -6.63
C VAL A 145 -11.69 22.12 -6.65
N SER A 146 -10.37 22.32 -6.75
CA SER A 146 -9.76 23.65 -6.65
C SER A 146 -9.98 24.52 -7.89
N GLU A 147 -9.84 23.95 -9.10
CA GLU A 147 -9.88 24.71 -10.35
C GLU A 147 -11.28 24.79 -10.97
N LYS A 148 -12.20 23.88 -10.64
CA LYS A 148 -13.55 23.85 -11.23
C LYS A 148 -14.64 24.06 -10.19
N GLN A 149 -14.66 23.27 -9.11
CA GLN A 149 -15.79 23.28 -8.17
C GLN A 149 -15.87 24.59 -7.36
N LYS A 150 -14.77 24.99 -6.71
CA LYS A 150 -14.73 26.23 -5.91
C LYS A 150 -15.06 27.48 -6.76
N PRO A 151 -14.49 27.65 -7.98
CA PRO A 151 -14.87 28.76 -8.85
C PRO A 151 -16.33 28.73 -9.30
N ALA A 152 -16.89 27.54 -9.58
CA ALA A 152 -18.30 27.41 -9.94
C ALA A 152 -19.22 27.82 -8.79
N GLN A 153 -18.91 27.42 -7.55
CA GLN A 153 -19.64 27.84 -6.35
C GLN A 153 -19.58 29.37 -6.15
N ALA A 154 -18.38 29.96 -6.31
CA ALA A 154 -18.21 31.41 -6.22
C ALA A 154 -19.04 32.15 -7.29
N LYS A 155 -19.06 31.65 -8.53
CA LYS A 155 -19.86 32.22 -9.62
C LYS A 155 -21.37 32.15 -9.35
N VAL A 156 -21.85 31.04 -8.78
CA VAL A 156 -23.26 30.91 -8.35
C VAL A 156 -23.58 31.91 -7.24
N ALA A 157 -22.68 32.10 -6.26
CA ALA A 157 -22.87 33.09 -5.20
C ALA A 157 -22.97 34.52 -5.76
N VAL A 158 -22.06 34.90 -6.67
CA VAL A 158 -22.07 36.22 -7.33
C VAL A 158 -23.34 36.43 -8.14
N THR A 159 -23.70 35.48 -9.01
CA THR A 159 -24.91 35.61 -9.87
C THR A 159 -26.20 35.61 -9.05
N THR A 160 -26.25 34.87 -7.94
CA THR A 160 -27.37 34.93 -6.98
C THR A 160 -27.51 36.33 -6.40
N LYS A 161 -26.41 36.94 -5.95
CA LYS A 161 -26.41 38.32 -5.47
C LYS A 161 -26.87 39.31 -6.54
N THR A 162 -26.37 39.18 -7.78
CA THR A 162 -26.79 40.03 -8.91
C THR A 162 -28.30 39.94 -9.18
N VAL A 163 -28.89 38.74 -9.10
CA VAL A 163 -30.35 38.56 -9.24
C VAL A 163 -31.10 39.26 -8.10
N THR A 164 -30.60 39.15 -6.87
CA THR A 164 -31.19 39.84 -5.71
C THR A 164 -31.16 41.36 -5.88
N ASP A 165 -30.02 41.92 -6.27
CA ASP A 165 -29.84 43.37 -6.47
C ASP A 165 -30.68 43.90 -7.64
N ALA A 166 -30.76 43.15 -8.75
CA ALA A 166 -31.60 43.48 -9.89
C ALA A 166 -33.10 43.41 -9.53
N THR A 167 -33.49 42.44 -8.69
CA THR A 167 -34.87 42.32 -8.19
C THR A 167 -35.24 43.51 -7.31
N ALA A 168 -34.36 43.91 -6.38
CA ALA A 168 -34.56 45.09 -5.55
C ALA A 168 -34.66 46.38 -6.40
N SER A 169 -33.79 46.52 -7.40
CA SER A 169 -33.82 47.64 -8.35
C SER A 169 -35.11 47.69 -9.14
N LYS A 170 -35.66 46.53 -9.53
CA LYS A 170 -36.95 46.45 -10.23
C LYS A 170 -38.08 46.95 -9.33
N THR A 171 -38.15 46.47 -8.10
CA THR A 171 -39.15 46.89 -7.12
C THR A 171 -39.11 48.42 -6.91
N ALA A 172 -37.91 49.00 -6.81
CA ALA A 172 -37.74 50.44 -6.69
C ALA A 172 -38.22 51.21 -7.94
N ALA A 173 -37.90 50.71 -9.15
CA ALA A 173 -38.33 51.31 -10.40
C ALA A 173 -39.86 51.25 -10.59
N ASP A 174 -40.48 50.12 -10.25
CA ASP A 174 -41.94 49.95 -10.30
C ASP A 174 -42.65 50.90 -9.33
N LYS A 175 -42.11 51.08 -8.12
CA LYS A 175 -42.64 52.03 -7.14
C LYS A 175 -42.54 53.47 -7.66
N ALA A 176 -41.40 53.85 -8.25
CA ALA A 176 -41.22 55.17 -8.84
C ALA A 176 -42.18 55.43 -10.02
N LEU A 177 -42.40 54.42 -10.88
CA LEU A 177 -43.36 54.50 -11.97
C LEU A 177 -44.79 54.66 -11.44
N THR A 178 -45.17 53.91 -10.39
CA THR A 178 -46.48 54.02 -9.74
C THR A 178 -46.71 55.44 -9.22
N THR A 179 -45.73 56.03 -8.54
CA THR A 179 -45.80 57.42 -8.08
C THR A 179 -45.94 58.41 -9.23
N ALA A 180 -45.12 58.28 -10.29
CA ALA A 180 -45.18 59.18 -11.44
C ALA A 180 -46.52 59.11 -12.18
N VAL A 181 -47.08 57.91 -12.34
CA VAL A 181 -48.40 57.70 -12.94
C VAL A 181 -49.50 58.32 -12.08
N ALA A 182 -49.42 58.20 -10.75
CA ALA A 182 -50.38 58.83 -9.84
C ALA A 182 -50.34 60.38 -9.92
N GLU A 183 -49.14 60.97 -9.98
CA GLU A 183 -48.99 62.42 -10.16
C GLU A 183 -49.55 62.92 -11.50
N VAL A 184 -49.26 62.20 -12.60
CA VAL A 184 -49.84 62.52 -13.92
C VAL A 184 -51.35 62.39 -13.91
N LYS A 185 -51.91 61.34 -13.27
CA LYS A 185 -53.36 61.16 -13.13
C LYS A 185 -54.00 62.36 -12.43
N LYS A 186 -53.44 62.78 -11.29
CA LYS A 186 -53.93 63.94 -10.53
C LYS A 186 -53.86 65.24 -11.35
N ALA A 187 -52.75 65.47 -12.06
CA ALA A 187 -52.62 66.63 -12.94
C ALA A 187 -53.60 66.59 -14.13
N THR A 188 -53.87 65.39 -14.67
CA THR A 188 -54.83 65.18 -15.76
C THR A 188 -56.25 65.46 -15.31
N GLU A 189 -56.64 65.00 -14.11
CA GLU A 189 -57.93 65.32 -13.49
C GLU A 189 -58.09 66.85 -13.31
N ALA A 190 -57.05 67.54 -12.82
CA ALA A 190 -57.05 69.00 -12.68
C ALA A 190 -57.14 69.74 -14.03
N PHE A 191 -56.41 69.28 -15.05
CA PHE A 191 -56.54 69.81 -16.41
C PHE A 191 -57.95 69.61 -16.97
N THR A 192 -58.54 68.43 -16.79
CA THR A 192 -59.89 68.11 -17.28
C THR A 192 -60.93 69.04 -16.66
N ALA A 193 -60.80 69.32 -15.36
CA ALA A 193 -61.66 70.27 -14.66
C ALA A 193 -61.51 71.71 -15.20
N ALA A 194 -60.27 72.18 -15.41
CA ALA A 194 -59.98 73.52 -15.94
C ALA A 194 -60.40 73.69 -17.42
N ASP A 195 -60.23 72.65 -18.24
CA ASP A 195 -60.66 72.63 -19.63
C ASP A 195 -62.18 72.69 -19.75
N LYS A 196 -62.91 71.96 -18.88
CA LYS A 196 -64.36 72.01 -18.82
C LYS A 196 -64.88 73.40 -18.47
N THR A 197 -64.27 74.09 -17.51
CA THR A 197 -64.66 75.46 -17.13
C THR A 197 -64.31 76.49 -18.21
N ALA A 198 -63.19 76.33 -18.92
CA ALA A 198 -62.81 77.19 -20.05
C ALA A 198 -63.74 77.02 -21.26
N LYS A 199 -64.19 75.79 -21.54
CA LYS A 199 -65.15 75.51 -22.62
C LYS A 199 -66.56 76.03 -22.34
N ALA A 200 -66.98 76.06 -21.08
CA ALA A 200 -68.27 76.59 -20.67
C ALA A 200 -68.39 78.12 -20.79
N ASP A 201 -67.26 78.85 -20.86
CA ASP A 201 -67.19 80.31 -20.93
C ASP A 201 -66.09 80.76 -21.91
N ALA A 202 -66.36 80.54 -23.20
CA ALA A 202 -65.34 80.63 -24.27
C ALA A 202 -64.75 82.03 -24.50
N LYS A 203 -65.36 83.09 -23.94
CA LYS A 203 -64.88 84.48 -24.02
C LYS A 203 -63.94 84.86 -22.86
N ASN A 204 -63.82 84.01 -21.83
CA ASN A 204 -62.98 84.28 -20.66
C ASN A 204 -61.53 83.82 -20.89
N GLU A 205 -60.65 84.78 -21.19
CA GLU A 205 -59.20 84.60 -21.42
C GLU A 205 -58.49 83.94 -20.23
N ASP A 206 -58.84 84.30 -18.98
CA ASP A 206 -58.17 83.76 -17.79
C ASP A 206 -58.45 82.26 -17.59
N LYS A 207 -59.68 81.82 -17.86
CA LYS A 207 -60.04 80.39 -17.81
C LYS A 207 -59.30 79.59 -18.89
N LYS A 208 -59.16 80.14 -20.11
CA LYS A 208 -58.35 79.54 -21.18
C LYS A 208 -56.87 79.44 -20.78
N LYS A 209 -56.31 80.50 -20.21
CA LYS A 209 -54.92 80.54 -19.74
C LYS A 209 -54.67 79.54 -18.59
N ALA A 210 -55.62 79.38 -17.68
CA ALA A 210 -55.58 78.38 -16.61
C ALA A 210 -55.59 76.94 -17.18
N ALA A 211 -56.46 76.64 -18.15
CA ALA A 211 -56.49 75.36 -18.83
C ALA A 211 -55.18 75.06 -19.59
N ALA A 212 -54.62 76.04 -20.30
CA ALA A 212 -53.33 75.92 -20.99
C ALA A 212 -52.17 75.68 -20.02
N THR A 213 -52.18 76.34 -18.86
CA THR A 213 -51.18 76.14 -17.79
C THR A 213 -51.28 74.72 -17.22
N ALA A 214 -52.49 74.26 -16.89
CA ALA A 214 -52.72 72.90 -16.40
C ALA A 214 -52.30 71.84 -17.42
N LYS A 215 -52.57 72.06 -18.71
CA LYS A 215 -52.09 71.19 -19.80
C LYS A 215 -50.56 71.11 -19.83
N THR A 216 -49.89 72.25 -19.70
CA THR A 216 -48.42 72.32 -19.67
C THR A 216 -47.84 71.55 -18.48
N VAL A 217 -48.52 71.58 -17.32
CA VAL A 217 -48.12 70.78 -16.14
C VAL A 217 -48.23 69.29 -16.43
N VAL A 218 -49.33 68.83 -17.04
CA VAL A 218 -49.50 67.43 -17.47
C VAL A 218 -48.38 67.01 -18.42
N ASP A 219 -48.13 67.80 -19.48
CA ASP A 219 -47.12 67.49 -20.49
C ASP A 219 -45.71 67.42 -19.87
N LYS A 220 -45.38 68.34 -18.94
CA LYS A 220 -44.10 68.33 -18.19
C LYS A 220 -43.96 67.11 -17.28
N LEU A 221 -45.01 66.70 -16.57
CA LEU A 221 -44.96 65.51 -15.70
C LEU A 221 -44.82 64.22 -16.52
N ILE A 222 -45.50 64.13 -17.67
CA ILE A 222 -45.37 62.99 -18.58
C ILE A 222 -43.93 62.90 -19.11
N ALA A 223 -43.40 64.02 -19.63
CA ALA A 223 -42.06 64.05 -20.23
C ALA A 223 -40.93 63.90 -19.20
N GLY A 224 -41.05 64.56 -18.04
CA GLY A 224 -40.00 64.62 -17.03
C GLY A 224 -40.02 63.51 -15.99
N LYS A 225 -41.17 62.86 -15.77
CA LYS A 225 -41.31 61.80 -14.74
C LYS A 225 -41.81 60.48 -15.31
N GLN A 226 -42.98 60.46 -15.96
CA GLN A 226 -43.62 59.20 -16.35
C GLN A 226 -42.83 58.43 -17.43
N LYS A 227 -42.48 59.08 -18.54
CA LYS A 227 -41.69 58.44 -19.62
C LYS A 227 -40.31 57.96 -19.13
N PRO A 228 -39.52 58.75 -18.38
CA PRO A 228 -38.27 58.28 -17.79
C PRO A 228 -38.45 57.11 -16.83
N ALA A 229 -39.50 57.11 -15.99
CA ALA A 229 -39.78 56.01 -15.09
C ALA A 229 -40.15 54.72 -15.84
N GLN A 230 -40.94 54.81 -16.91
CA GLN A 230 -41.24 53.67 -17.79
C GLN A 230 -39.98 53.12 -18.47
N ALA A 231 -39.13 53.99 -19.01
CA ALA A 231 -37.87 53.59 -19.62
C ALA A 231 -36.94 52.91 -18.60
N LYS A 232 -36.89 53.41 -17.36
CA LYS A 232 -36.12 52.80 -16.27
C LYS A 232 -36.63 51.41 -15.90
N VAL A 233 -37.96 51.22 -15.80
CA VAL A 233 -38.56 49.89 -15.55
C VAL A 233 -38.20 48.92 -16.68
N ALA A 234 -38.32 49.33 -17.94
CA ALA A 234 -37.96 48.49 -19.09
C ALA A 234 -36.47 48.09 -19.08
N ALA A 235 -35.58 49.04 -18.77
CA ALA A 235 -34.14 48.77 -18.66
C ALA A 235 -33.82 47.77 -17.53
N VAL A 236 -34.40 47.97 -16.33
CA VAL A 236 -34.16 47.08 -15.18
C VAL A 236 -34.77 45.69 -15.41
N LEU A 237 -35.90 45.59 -16.10
CA LEU A 237 -36.49 44.31 -16.51
C LEU A 237 -35.53 43.51 -17.39
N LYS A 238 -34.89 44.16 -18.37
CA LYS A 238 -33.87 43.53 -19.21
C LYS A 238 -32.68 43.05 -18.37
N THR A 239 -32.14 43.91 -17.50
CA THR A 239 -31.04 43.53 -16.59
C THR A 239 -31.40 42.36 -15.69
N LEU A 240 -32.62 42.30 -15.17
CA LEU A 240 -33.09 41.18 -14.36
C LEU A 240 -33.19 39.88 -15.16
N ALA A 241 -33.66 39.94 -16.41
CA ALA A 241 -33.72 38.78 -17.29
C ALA A 241 -32.30 38.25 -17.58
N ASP A 242 -31.36 39.13 -17.91
CA ASP A 242 -29.96 38.77 -18.16
C ASP A 242 -29.29 38.18 -16.90
N ALA A 243 -29.55 38.76 -15.73
CA ALA A 243 -29.06 38.24 -14.44
C ALA A 243 -29.61 36.83 -14.15
N LYS A 244 -30.91 36.60 -14.37
CA LYS A 244 -31.53 35.28 -14.19
C LYS A 244 -30.97 34.24 -15.16
N ALA A 245 -30.77 34.60 -16.43
CA ALA A 245 -30.15 33.72 -17.42
C ALA A 245 -28.71 33.35 -17.04
N SER A 246 -27.92 34.35 -16.59
CA SER A 246 -26.56 34.14 -16.11
C SER A 246 -26.49 33.22 -14.89
N LYS A 247 -27.41 33.38 -13.92
CA LYS A 247 -27.54 32.48 -12.77
C LYS A 247 -27.87 31.06 -13.20
N ALA A 248 -28.86 30.87 -14.08
CA ALA A 248 -29.23 29.54 -14.56
C ALA A 248 -28.06 28.83 -15.26
N ALA A 249 -27.26 29.56 -16.04
CA ALA A 249 -26.05 29.03 -16.65
C ALA A 249 -24.99 28.64 -15.60
N ALA A 250 -24.78 29.47 -14.56
CA ALA A 250 -23.86 29.17 -13.47
C ALA A 250 -24.29 27.93 -12.67
N ASP A 251 -25.59 27.80 -12.37
CA ASP A 251 -26.16 26.65 -11.64
C ASP A 251 -25.97 25.34 -12.44
N LYS A 252 -26.18 25.38 -13.76
CA LYS A 252 -25.95 24.21 -14.64
C LYS A 252 -24.49 23.77 -14.65
N VAL A 253 -23.56 24.73 -14.71
CA VAL A 253 -22.12 24.44 -14.61
C VAL A 253 -21.78 23.82 -13.26
N LEU A 254 -22.25 24.40 -12.15
CA LEU A 254 -22.00 23.86 -10.81
C LEU A 254 -22.55 22.43 -10.66
N THR A 255 -23.75 22.17 -11.18
CA THR A 255 -24.36 20.83 -11.16
C THR A 255 -23.50 19.81 -11.90
N THR A 256 -23.04 20.17 -13.09
CA THR A 256 -22.17 19.30 -13.91
C THR A 256 -20.84 19.04 -13.21
N THR A 257 -20.18 20.10 -12.73
CA THR A 257 -18.91 19.99 -12.00
C THR A 257 -19.04 19.16 -10.73
N ASN A 258 -20.13 19.31 -9.96
CA ASN A 258 -20.37 18.50 -8.76
C ASN A 258 -20.49 17.01 -9.10
N ALA A 259 -21.16 16.66 -10.21
CA ALA A 259 -21.25 15.27 -10.65
C ALA A 259 -19.87 14.70 -11.04
N GLU A 260 -19.02 15.49 -11.68
CA GLU A 260 -17.63 15.11 -11.98
C GLU A 260 -16.80 14.93 -10.69
N VAL A 261 -16.95 15.82 -9.71
CA VAL A 261 -16.26 15.72 -8.41
C VAL A 261 -16.66 14.45 -7.67
N VAL A 262 -17.93 14.09 -7.65
CA VAL A 262 -18.40 12.84 -7.03
C VAL A 262 -17.77 11.62 -7.69
N LYS A 263 -17.72 11.59 -9.02
CA LYS A 263 -17.06 10.50 -9.77
C LYS A 263 -15.56 10.44 -9.45
N SER A 264 -14.88 11.59 -9.44
CA SER A 264 -13.46 11.66 -9.14
C SER A 264 -13.12 11.27 -7.70
N ASP A 265 -13.98 11.62 -6.73
CA ASP A 265 -13.83 11.20 -5.33
C ASP A 265 -13.99 9.68 -5.17
N ALA A 266 -14.97 9.08 -5.86
CA ALA A 266 -15.17 7.64 -5.87
C ALA A 266 -13.93 6.91 -6.40
N VAL A 267 -13.34 7.40 -7.51
CA VAL A 267 -12.08 6.84 -8.06
C VAL A 267 -10.93 7.01 -7.08
N ASN A 268 -10.78 8.19 -6.46
CA ASN A 268 -9.75 8.44 -5.45
C ASN A 268 -9.86 7.44 -4.27
N LYS A 269 -11.06 7.29 -3.69
CA LYS A 269 -11.33 6.35 -2.59
C LYS A 269 -11.08 4.90 -3.00
N ALA A 270 -11.54 4.48 -4.18
CA ALA A 270 -11.32 3.13 -4.68
C ALA A 270 -9.84 2.83 -4.89
N SER A 271 -9.09 3.79 -5.44
CA SER A 271 -7.64 3.65 -5.66
C SER A 271 -6.87 3.55 -4.34
N ALA A 272 -7.24 4.33 -3.33
CA ALA A 272 -6.65 4.26 -2.00
C ALA A 272 -6.91 2.90 -1.34
N LYS A 273 -8.14 2.38 -1.44
CA LYS A 273 -8.47 1.04 -0.96
C LYS A 273 -7.65 -0.04 -1.68
N ALA A 274 -7.49 0.07 -3.00
CA ALA A 274 -6.71 -0.88 -3.78
C ALA A 274 -5.24 -0.95 -3.34
N VAL A 275 -4.65 0.16 -2.91
CA VAL A 275 -3.30 0.19 -2.31
C VAL A 275 -3.27 -0.59 -1.00
N THR A 276 -4.22 -0.34 -0.09
CA THR A 276 -4.32 -1.08 1.18
C THR A 276 -4.50 -2.58 0.96
N ASP A 277 -5.38 -2.97 0.05
CA ASP A 277 -5.60 -4.38 -0.29
C ASP A 277 -4.32 -5.02 -0.87
N GLY A 278 -3.60 -4.30 -1.75
CA GLY A 278 -2.33 -4.76 -2.32
C GLY A 278 -1.22 -4.93 -1.26
N GLN A 279 -1.13 -4.00 -0.31
CA GLN A 279 -0.18 -4.09 0.80
C GLN A 279 -0.49 -5.28 1.71
N ASN A 280 -1.77 -5.57 1.96
CA ASN A 280 -2.19 -6.73 2.76
C ASN A 280 -1.89 -8.06 2.04
N ALA A 281 -2.08 -8.13 0.73
CA ALA A 281 -1.69 -9.28 -0.07
C ALA A 281 -0.17 -9.53 -0.05
N SER A 282 0.64 -8.47 -0.16
CA SER A 282 2.11 -8.57 -0.06
C SER A 282 2.55 -9.12 1.30
N LYS A 283 1.94 -8.67 2.41
CA LYS A 283 2.25 -9.15 3.76
C LYS A 283 1.85 -10.60 4.02
N THR A 284 0.77 -11.06 3.41
CA THR A 284 0.21 -12.40 3.68
C THR A 284 0.65 -13.46 2.68
N GLY A 285 1.32 -13.07 1.60
CA GLY A 285 1.71 -13.98 0.52
C GLY A 285 0.53 -14.58 -0.26
N LYS A 286 -0.70 -14.12 0.00
CA LYS A 286 -1.91 -14.50 -0.74
C LYS A 286 -2.24 -13.39 -1.74
N ALA A 287 -2.57 -13.77 -2.97
CA ALA A 287 -3.00 -12.80 -3.98
C ALA A 287 -4.29 -12.08 -3.52
N ALA A 288 -4.34 -10.76 -3.75
CA ALA A 288 -5.51 -9.89 -3.49
C ALA A 288 -6.68 -10.21 -4.41
#